data_AF-A0A973CKX0-F1
#
_entry.id   AF-A0A973CKX0-F1
#
_cell.length_a   1.000
_cell.length_b   1.000
_cell.length_c   1.000
_cell.angle_alpha   90.00
_cell.angle_beta   90.00
_cell.angle_gamma   90.00
#
_symmetry.space_group_name_H-M   'P 1'
#
loop_
_entity.id
_entity.type
_entity.pdbx_description
1 polymer ?
#
loop_
_entity_poly.entity_id
_entity_poly.type
_entity_poly.pdbx_seq_one_letter_code
_entity_poly.pdbx_strand_id
1 'polypeptide(L)'
;MYSLIPDPTAYALMALITVSAGLLALRLEAMLVAIFGVIGGYITPLVLSTTTKQLPFLYIYILLLGAGTLYIAKHKDWKLLNFLAFVFSYTLFFISLANYDAATDFPIVITFLTINFALFALMPIFHHIIHREKSTLLALISMLANLAAYLIPACTLITKRFSHEWAAIVTLVLATFYIVQIRVFMKRTVNDRNLFIILCSFTAFLISISVPLLLSGAQLTAAWALIALTLLWMSLKMNNPTIRNIAYLFYSLAFIRFMSYDFWQNLNISDGYLNNFLSRFTSMGVISISMFAASKLLSAYSEKEESNLEASELEPQGSTHGQLFYWVSALFLFVFFQIEFHFLSNAYYIAMHTPLITAVWVAAIIAIIYKFQTKETSNVLNLIFALSVIALIKVLILDPFTWELSMKSPDGGLSIIALAFQDFSLESLTMRFINYAMIIAVFAWAAKQLKTKKLDMLDCSQMLNVFAVLLLFLYTTLEMNTIMANKIPGMQAGAVSILWSIFALSAIIIGIKKDIKGLRYAGLSLFLITSLKVFFSDLSTLSQVYRIVAFLIFGLIMLSGSFIYIKFQDRFKQIPEGELHHE
;
A
#
# COMPACT_ATOMS: atom_id res chain seq x y z
N MET A 1 -7.61 -25.50 -58.91
CA MET A 1 -7.24 -26.33 -60.08
C MET A 1 -7.77 -27.74 -59.80
N TYR A 2 -8.88 -28.27 -60.29
CA TYR A 2 -9.69 -28.08 -61.50
C TYR A 2 -11.16 -28.14 -61.06
N SER A 3 -12.00 -27.17 -61.42
CA SER A 3 -13.41 -27.00 -61.03
C SER A 3 -14.37 -28.10 -61.54
N LEU A 4 -13.95 -29.37 -61.46
CA LEU A 4 -14.67 -30.57 -61.90
C LEU A 4 -15.76 -30.98 -60.91
N ILE A 5 -15.59 -30.67 -59.62
CA ILE A 5 -16.49 -31.02 -58.52
C ILE A 5 -16.61 -29.79 -57.61
N PRO A 6 -17.82 -29.41 -57.12
CA PRO A 6 -17.97 -28.32 -56.16
C PRO A 6 -17.11 -28.52 -54.89
N ASP A 7 -16.53 -27.44 -54.36
CA ASP A 7 -15.62 -27.53 -53.20
C ASP A 7 -16.23 -28.29 -52.01
N PRO A 8 -17.50 -28.06 -51.59
CA PRO A 8 -18.10 -28.80 -50.48
C PRO A 8 -18.17 -30.32 -50.72
N THR A 9 -18.42 -30.74 -51.96
CA THR A 9 -18.46 -32.16 -52.32
C THR A 9 -17.08 -32.81 -52.33
N ALA A 10 -16.02 -32.08 -52.73
CA ALA A 10 -14.65 -32.56 -52.64
C ALA A 10 -14.24 -32.80 -51.18
N TYR A 11 -14.53 -31.85 -50.29
CA TYR A 11 -14.28 -32.01 -48.87
C TYR A 11 -15.08 -33.16 -48.23
N ALA A 12 -16.34 -33.35 -48.63
CA ALA A 12 -17.17 -34.45 -48.13
C ALA A 12 -16.62 -35.83 -48.53
N LEU A 13 -16.17 -35.99 -49.78
CA LEU A 13 -15.55 -37.23 -50.24
C LEU A 13 -14.23 -37.51 -49.52
N MET A 14 -13.40 -36.49 -49.32
CA MET A 14 -12.14 -36.66 -48.58
C MET A 14 -12.39 -36.98 -47.10
N ALA A 15 -13.39 -36.37 -46.47
CA ALA A 15 -13.82 -36.73 -45.11
C ALA A 15 -14.25 -38.21 -45.04
N LEU A 16 -15.00 -38.71 -46.02
CA LEU A 16 -15.44 -40.11 -46.10
C LEU A 16 -14.25 -41.06 -46.23
N ILE A 17 -13.24 -40.71 -47.02
CA ILE A 17 -11.99 -41.47 -47.14
C ILE A 17 -11.27 -41.52 -45.79
N THR A 18 -11.14 -40.38 -45.09
CA THR A 18 -10.48 -40.34 -43.78
C THR A 18 -11.23 -41.15 -42.72
N VAL A 19 -12.57 -41.09 -42.70
CA VAL A 19 -13.40 -41.91 -41.79
C VAL A 19 -13.23 -43.39 -42.10
N SER A 20 -13.25 -43.77 -43.39
CA SER A 20 -13.06 -45.16 -43.82
C SER A 20 -11.69 -45.69 -43.43
N ALA A 21 -10.64 -44.88 -43.59
CA ALA A 21 -9.28 -45.21 -43.14
C ALA A 21 -9.21 -45.40 -41.62
N GLY A 22 -9.88 -44.54 -40.84
CA GLY A 22 -9.97 -44.67 -39.38
C GLY A 22 -10.69 -45.94 -38.93
N LEU A 23 -11.82 -46.28 -39.56
CA LEU A 23 -12.57 -47.51 -39.28
C LEU A 23 -11.79 -48.77 -39.67
N LEU A 24 -11.08 -48.74 -40.80
CA LEU A 24 -10.18 -49.83 -41.21
C LEU A 24 -9.03 -49.97 -40.23
N ALA A 25 -8.43 -48.87 -39.76
CA ALA A 25 -7.37 -48.92 -38.77
C ALA A 25 -7.84 -49.56 -37.46
N LEU A 26 -9.07 -49.28 -37.02
CA LEU A 26 -9.67 -49.94 -35.84
C LEU A 26 -9.86 -51.44 -36.06
N ARG A 27 -10.33 -51.85 -37.23
CA ARG A 27 -10.52 -53.29 -37.56
C ARG A 27 -9.21 -54.05 -37.69
N LEU A 28 -8.18 -53.42 -38.24
CA LEU A 28 -6.88 -54.02 -38.51
C LEU A 28 -5.88 -53.86 -37.35
N GLU A 29 -6.27 -53.16 -36.28
CA GLU A 29 -5.40 -52.76 -35.16
C GLU A 29 -4.09 -52.07 -35.59
N ALA A 30 -4.08 -51.43 -36.76
CA ALA A 30 -2.88 -50.90 -37.40
C ALA A 30 -2.73 -49.39 -37.16
N MET A 31 -1.90 -49.01 -36.18
CA MET A 31 -1.64 -47.62 -35.81
C MET A 31 -1.14 -46.76 -37.00
N LEU A 32 -0.30 -47.34 -37.88
CA LEU A 32 0.24 -46.64 -39.06
C LEU A 32 -0.85 -46.22 -40.04
N VAL A 33 -1.89 -47.05 -40.24
CA VAL A 33 -3.01 -46.72 -41.14
C VAL A 33 -3.79 -45.52 -40.61
N ALA A 34 -3.99 -45.45 -39.27
CA ALA A 34 -4.62 -44.30 -38.64
C ALA A 34 -3.75 -43.03 -38.76
N ILE A 35 -2.43 -43.15 -38.57
CA ILE A 35 -1.51 -42.01 -38.71
C ILE A 35 -1.57 -41.43 -40.14
N PHE A 36 -1.48 -42.28 -41.17
CA PHE A 36 -1.60 -41.81 -42.56
C PHE A 36 -2.97 -41.20 -42.86
N GLY A 37 -4.04 -41.79 -42.32
CA GLY A 37 -5.40 -41.25 -42.44
C GLY A 37 -5.54 -39.86 -41.80
N VAL A 38 -4.98 -39.66 -40.61
CA VAL A 38 -4.97 -38.38 -39.90
C VAL A 38 -4.13 -37.35 -40.65
N ILE A 39 -2.89 -37.69 -41.04
CA ILE A 39 -2.03 -36.78 -41.81
C ILE A 39 -2.72 -36.34 -43.10
N GLY A 40 -3.26 -37.29 -43.88
CA GLY A 40 -4.00 -36.99 -45.11
C GLY A 40 -5.24 -36.13 -44.86
N GLY A 41 -5.99 -36.44 -43.80
CA GLY A 41 -7.16 -35.67 -43.39
C GLY A 41 -6.83 -34.21 -43.08
N TYR A 42 -5.78 -33.94 -42.31
CA TYR A 42 -5.39 -32.57 -41.94
C TYR A 42 -4.66 -31.80 -43.06
N ILE A 43 -4.01 -32.47 -44.00
CA ILE A 43 -3.39 -31.82 -45.16
C ILE A 43 -4.44 -31.37 -46.18
N THR A 44 -5.58 -32.07 -46.25
CA THR A 44 -6.64 -31.84 -47.25
C THR A 44 -7.06 -30.37 -47.43
N PRO A 45 -7.34 -29.60 -46.35
CA PRO A 45 -7.76 -28.21 -46.53
C PRO A 45 -6.68 -27.27 -47.06
N LEU A 46 -5.40 -27.60 -46.87
CA LEU A 46 -4.28 -26.81 -47.41
C LEU A 46 -4.17 -26.99 -48.93
N VAL A 47 -4.41 -28.22 -49.40
CA VAL A 47 -4.37 -28.58 -50.83
C VAL A 47 -5.58 -28.03 -51.59
N LEU A 48 -6.76 -28.01 -50.95
CA LEU A 48 -8.00 -27.52 -51.54
C LEU A 48 -8.21 -26.00 -51.40
N SER A 49 -7.18 -25.24 -51.01
CA SER A 49 -7.32 -23.81 -50.69
C SER A 49 -8.04 -23.01 -51.79
N THR A 50 -9.23 -22.52 -51.46
CA THR A 50 -10.08 -21.69 -52.31
C THR A 50 -9.66 -20.22 -52.26
N THR A 51 -9.96 -19.45 -53.31
CA THR A 51 -9.73 -18.00 -53.33
C THR A 51 -10.66 -17.22 -52.38
N THR A 52 -11.75 -17.84 -51.94
CA THR A 52 -12.69 -17.26 -50.96
C THR A 52 -12.48 -17.82 -49.57
N LYS A 53 -12.56 -16.96 -48.55
CA LYS A 53 -12.40 -17.30 -47.14
C LYS A 53 -13.66 -18.00 -46.62
N GLN A 54 -13.56 -19.31 -46.32
CA GLN A 54 -14.66 -20.12 -45.79
C GLN A 54 -14.30 -20.75 -44.43
N LEU A 55 -14.14 -19.91 -43.40
CA LEU A 55 -13.77 -20.35 -42.05
C LEU A 55 -14.74 -21.36 -41.41
N PRO A 56 -16.08 -21.22 -41.50
CA PRO A 56 -17.00 -22.16 -40.87
C PRO A 56 -16.79 -23.61 -41.35
N PHE A 57 -16.59 -23.78 -42.66
CA PHE A 57 -16.42 -25.10 -43.26
C PHE A 57 -15.12 -25.77 -42.79
N LEU A 58 -14.00 -25.03 -42.83
CA LEU A 58 -12.71 -25.48 -42.34
C LEU A 58 -12.79 -25.98 -40.88
N TYR A 59 -13.44 -25.21 -40.03
CA TYR A 59 -13.56 -25.53 -38.60
C TYR A 59 -14.48 -26.72 -38.31
N ILE A 60 -15.62 -26.84 -39.01
CA ILE A 60 -16.48 -28.03 -38.90
C ILE A 60 -15.70 -29.28 -39.32
N TYR A 61 -14.95 -29.18 -40.42
CA TYR A 61 -14.13 -30.29 -40.91
C TYR A 61 -13.04 -30.71 -39.90
N ILE A 62 -12.30 -29.75 -39.33
CA ILE A 62 -11.28 -30.03 -38.30
C ILE A 62 -11.91 -30.65 -37.06
N LEU A 63 -13.05 -30.14 -36.59
CA LEU A 63 -13.77 -30.71 -35.45
C LEU A 63 -14.25 -32.13 -35.71
N LEU A 64 -14.70 -32.45 -36.93
CA LEU A 64 -15.10 -33.79 -37.33
C LEU A 64 -13.90 -34.75 -37.27
N LEU A 65 -12.74 -34.34 -37.80
CA LEU A 65 -11.51 -35.11 -37.70
C LEU A 65 -11.09 -35.33 -36.24
N GLY A 66 -11.13 -34.30 -35.41
CA GLY A 66 -10.87 -34.41 -33.97
C GLY A 66 -11.86 -35.36 -33.27
N ALA A 67 -13.15 -35.30 -33.62
CA ALA A 67 -14.15 -36.19 -33.03
C ALA A 67 -13.90 -37.66 -33.45
N GLY A 68 -13.46 -37.87 -34.69
CA GLY A 68 -13.01 -39.17 -35.18
C GLY A 68 -11.81 -39.72 -34.40
N THR A 69 -10.81 -38.89 -34.10
CA THR A 69 -9.68 -39.34 -33.29
C THR A 69 -10.06 -39.61 -31.84
N LEU A 70 -10.97 -38.82 -31.25
CA LEU A 70 -11.54 -39.09 -29.92
C LEU A 70 -12.28 -40.43 -29.87
N TYR A 71 -13.04 -40.75 -30.93
CA TYR A 71 -13.73 -42.03 -31.05
C TYR A 71 -12.76 -43.22 -31.13
N ILE A 72 -11.65 -43.07 -31.87
CA ILE A 72 -10.57 -44.07 -31.93
C ILE A 72 -9.92 -44.22 -30.54
N ALA A 73 -9.59 -43.12 -29.88
CA ALA A 73 -8.97 -43.09 -28.54
C ALA A 73 -9.81 -43.76 -27.45
N LYS A 74 -11.15 -43.73 -27.60
CA LYS A 74 -12.06 -44.46 -26.72
C LYS A 74 -11.82 -45.98 -26.75
N HIS A 75 -11.38 -46.53 -27.87
CA HIS A 75 -11.20 -47.97 -28.07
C HIS A 75 -9.72 -48.39 -28.02
N LYS A 76 -8.80 -47.57 -28.53
CA LYS A 76 -7.35 -47.80 -28.53
C LYS A 76 -6.63 -46.47 -28.30
N ASP A 77 -5.83 -46.34 -27.24
CA ASP A 77 -5.09 -45.11 -26.93
C ASP A 77 -3.76 -45.02 -27.66
N TRP A 78 -3.86 -44.80 -28.97
CA TRP A 78 -2.70 -44.43 -29.77
C TRP A 78 -2.30 -42.99 -29.45
N LYS A 79 -1.55 -42.80 -28.36
CA LYS A 79 -1.15 -41.49 -27.82
C LYS A 79 -0.49 -40.58 -28.86
N LEU A 80 0.33 -41.14 -29.74
CA LEU A 80 0.95 -40.39 -30.84
C LEU A 80 -0.10 -39.90 -31.85
N LEU A 81 -1.14 -40.67 -32.15
CA LEU A 81 -2.23 -40.25 -33.05
C LEU A 81 -2.98 -39.04 -32.47
N ASN A 82 -3.27 -39.09 -31.16
CA ASN A 82 -3.96 -38.03 -30.44
C ASN A 82 -3.12 -36.74 -30.42
N PHE A 83 -1.82 -36.88 -30.13
CA PHE A 83 -0.88 -35.76 -30.17
C PHE A 83 -0.75 -35.16 -31.58
N LEU A 84 -0.70 -35.99 -32.62
CA LEU A 84 -0.57 -35.51 -34.00
C LEU A 84 -1.84 -34.77 -34.47
N ALA A 85 -3.01 -35.30 -34.13
CA ALA A 85 -4.29 -34.64 -34.39
C ALA A 85 -4.40 -33.29 -33.68
N PHE A 86 -3.91 -33.20 -32.44
CA PHE A 86 -3.79 -31.95 -31.69
C PHE A 86 -2.90 -30.95 -32.41
N VAL A 87 -1.67 -31.34 -32.77
CA VAL A 87 -0.69 -30.46 -33.43
C VAL A 87 -1.26 -29.92 -34.74
N PHE A 88 -1.83 -30.79 -35.58
CA PHE A 88 -2.39 -30.36 -36.86
C PHE A 88 -3.63 -29.46 -36.70
N SER A 89 -4.54 -29.76 -35.77
CA SER A 89 -5.72 -28.93 -35.52
C SER A 89 -5.33 -27.49 -35.14
N TYR A 90 -4.41 -27.34 -34.20
CA TYR A 90 -3.96 -26.01 -33.76
C TYR A 90 -3.08 -25.32 -34.81
N THR A 91 -2.28 -26.07 -35.58
CA THR A 91 -1.48 -25.49 -36.68
C THR A 91 -2.39 -24.86 -37.75
N LEU A 92 -3.42 -25.59 -38.19
CA LEU A 92 -4.41 -25.06 -39.14
C LEU A 92 -5.20 -23.88 -38.56
N PHE A 93 -5.52 -23.93 -37.27
CA PHE A 93 -6.13 -22.79 -36.57
C PHE A 93 -5.24 -21.54 -36.63
N PHE A 94 -3.96 -21.65 -36.29
CA PHE A 94 -3.04 -20.50 -36.34
C PHE A 94 -2.83 -19.98 -37.77
N ILE A 95 -2.75 -20.88 -38.77
CA ILE A 95 -2.70 -20.49 -40.19
C ILE A 95 -3.97 -19.73 -40.58
N SER A 96 -5.14 -20.17 -40.10
CA SER A 96 -6.43 -19.53 -40.42
C SER A 96 -6.56 -18.10 -39.86
N LEU A 97 -5.76 -17.74 -38.85
CA LEU A 97 -5.76 -16.39 -38.26
C LEU A 97 -5.00 -15.35 -39.10
N ALA A 98 -4.27 -15.75 -40.14
CA ALA A 98 -3.47 -14.81 -40.96
C ALA A 98 -4.31 -13.70 -41.61
N ASN A 99 -5.57 -13.99 -41.95
CA ASN A 99 -6.52 -13.04 -42.55
C ASN A 99 -7.74 -12.79 -41.64
N TYR A 100 -7.54 -12.79 -40.33
CA TYR A 100 -8.61 -12.65 -39.33
C TYR A 100 -9.23 -11.24 -39.32
N ASP A 101 -10.56 -11.19 -39.37
CA ASP A 101 -11.37 -9.98 -39.18
C ASP A 101 -12.24 -10.13 -37.93
N ALA A 102 -12.02 -9.23 -36.96
CA ALA A 102 -12.69 -9.27 -35.67
C ALA A 102 -14.20 -9.02 -35.73
N ALA A 103 -14.70 -8.33 -36.77
CA ALA A 103 -16.13 -8.03 -36.89
C ALA A 103 -16.96 -9.25 -37.31
N THR A 104 -16.41 -10.07 -38.20
CA THR A 104 -17.14 -11.15 -38.88
C THR A 104 -16.76 -12.54 -38.36
N ASP A 105 -15.48 -12.77 -38.04
CA ASP A 105 -14.98 -14.11 -37.73
C ASP A 105 -15.02 -14.45 -36.23
N PHE A 106 -15.03 -13.45 -35.34
CA PHE A 106 -14.86 -13.67 -33.89
C PHE A 106 -15.77 -14.77 -33.31
N PRO A 107 -17.10 -14.79 -33.58
CA PRO A 107 -17.97 -15.83 -33.03
C PRO A 107 -17.62 -17.23 -33.53
N ILE A 108 -17.24 -17.35 -34.80
CA ILE A 108 -16.90 -18.61 -35.46
C ILE A 108 -15.59 -19.16 -34.87
N VAL A 109 -14.58 -18.30 -34.75
CA VAL A 109 -13.23 -18.62 -34.24
C VAL A 109 -13.28 -19.04 -32.77
N ILE A 110 -13.95 -18.27 -31.91
CA ILE A 110 -14.06 -18.60 -30.48
C ILE A 110 -14.88 -19.87 -30.23
N THR A 111 -15.95 -20.08 -31.01
CA THR A 111 -16.77 -21.30 -30.91
C THR A 111 -15.93 -22.53 -31.27
N PHE A 112 -15.24 -22.49 -32.42
CA PHE A 112 -14.34 -23.56 -32.83
C PHE A 112 -13.26 -23.81 -31.77
N LEU A 113 -12.57 -22.75 -31.32
CA LEU A 113 -11.48 -22.85 -30.37
C LEU A 113 -11.94 -23.49 -29.05
N THR A 114 -13.15 -23.16 -28.58
CA THR A 114 -13.73 -23.70 -27.34
C THR A 114 -14.14 -25.17 -27.47
N ILE A 115 -14.77 -25.55 -28.58
CA ILE A 115 -15.14 -26.95 -28.84
C ILE A 115 -13.88 -27.80 -29.02
N ASN A 116 -12.90 -27.32 -29.78
CA ASN A 116 -11.63 -27.99 -30.01
C ASN A 116 -10.85 -28.19 -28.70
N PHE A 117 -10.80 -27.16 -27.84
CA PHE A 117 -10.23 -27.27 -26.51
C PHE A 117 -10.91 -28.36 -25.67
N ALA A 118 -12.25 -28.34 -25.61
CA ALA A 118 -13.02 -29.32 -24.83
C ALA A 118 -12.76 -30.76 -25.33
N LEU A 119 -12.68 -30.94 -26.64
CA LEU A 119 -12.39 -32.23 -27.27
C LEU A 119 -11.04 -32.80 -26.79
N PHE A 120 -9.96 -32.03 -26.93
CA PHE A 120 -8.63 -32.48 -26.51
C PHE A 120 -8.44 -32.49 -24.99
N ALA A 121 -9.18 -31.67 -24.23
CA ALA A 121 -9.14 -31.69 -22.77
C ALA A 121 -9.81 -32.94 -22.18
N LEU A 122 -10.85 -33.47 -22.85
CA LEU A 122 -11.56 -34.67 -22.41
C LEU A 122 -10.88 -35.97 -22.86
N MET A 123 -10.06 -35.92 -23.91
CA MET A 123 -9.46 -37.10 -24.55
C MET A 123 -8.60 -37.97 -23.58
N PRO A 124 -7.64 -37.42 -22.81
CA PRO A 124 -6.87 -38.23 -21.86
C PRO A 124 -7.72 -38.80 -20.73
N ILE A 125 -8.79 -38.08 -20.36
CA ILE A 125 -9.65 -38.41 -19.23
C ILE A 125 -10.59 -39.57 -19.58
N PHE A 126 -11.21 -39.56 -20.77
CA PHE A 126 -12.08 -40.67 -21.18
C PHE A 126 -11.31 -41.98 -21.26
N HIS A 127 -10.08 -41.96 -21.76
CA HIS A 127 -9.27 -43.16 -21.82
C HIS A 127 -8.92 -43.69 -20.41
N HIS A 128 -8.40 -42.84 -19.53
CA HIS A 128 -8.02 -43.24 -18.16
C HIS A 128 -9.21 -43.66 -17.29
N ILE A 129 -10.37 -43.03 -17.46
CA ILE A 129 -11.59 -43.39 -16.74
C ILE A 129 -12.12 -44.76 -17.18
N ILE A 130 -11.98 -45.13 -18.46
CA ILE A 130 -12.48 -46.40 -19.00
C ILE A 130 -11.49 -47.54 -18.73
N HIS A 131 -10.18 -47.31 -18.88
CA HIS A 131 -9.16 -48.38 -18.86
C HIS A 131 -8.33 -48.46 -17.57
N ARG A 132 -8.51 -47.51 -16.62
CA ARG A 132 -7.82 -47.47 -15.31
C ARG A 132 -6.27 -47.47 -15.38
N GLU A 133 -5.70 -46.96 -16.46
CA GLU A 133 -4.26 -46.82 -16.62
C GLU A 133 -3.72 -45.50 -16.03
N LYS A 134 -2.42 -45.47 -15.69
CA LYS A 134 -1.73 -44.26 -15.24
C LYS A 134 -1.43 -43.32 -16.42
N SER A 135 -1.53 -42.01 -16.19
CA SER A 135 -1.21 -40.99 -17.18
C SER A 135 0.26 -41.01 -17.55
N THR A 136 0.53 -41.11 -18.85
CA THR A 136 1.88 -40.95 -19.40
C THR A 136 2.30 -39.48 -19.48
N LEU A 137 3.61 -39.23 -19.43
CA LEU A 137 4.20 -37.89 -19.62
C LEU A 137 3.66 -37.17 -20.86
N LEU A 138 3.53 -37.88 -21.99
CA LEU A 138 3.02 -37.30 -23.25
C LEU A 138 1.58 -36.78 -23.12
N ALA A 139 0.72 -37.49 -22.37
CA ALA A 139 -0.66 -37.06 -22.14
C ALA A 139 -0.70 -35.80 -21.25
N LEU A 140 0.14 -35.74 -20.23
CA LEU A 140 0.27 -34.59 -19.34
C LEU A 140 0.79 -33.35 -20.08
N ILE A 141 1.83 -33.51 -20.92
CA ILE A 141 2.36 -32.44 -21.78
C ILE A 141 1.28 -31.98 -22.77
N SER A 142 0.51 -32.91 -23.35
CA SER A 142 -0.58 -32.57 -24.29
C SER A 142 -1.68 -31.74 -23.61
N MET A 143 -2.03 -32.05 -22.36
CA MET A 143 -3.01 -31.26 -21.60
C MET A 143 -2.52 -29.83 -21.34
N LEU A 144 -1.23 -29.67 -20.97
CA LEU A 144 -0.62 -28.35 -20.79
C LEU A 144 -0.58 -27.57 -22.10
N ALA A 145 -0.17 -28.23 -23.19
CA ALA A 145 -0.15 -27.64 -24.52
C ALA A 145 -1.55 -27.20 -24.96
N ASN A 146 -2.58 -28.01 -24.70
CA ASN A 146 -3.97 -27.67 -25.02
C ASN A 146 -4.48 -26.47 -24.22
N LEU A 147 -4.13 -26.38 -22.94
CA LEU A 147 -4.45 -25.20 -22.14
C LEU A 147 -3.79 -23.93 -22.71
N ALA A 148 -2.50 -23.99 -23.03
CA ALA A 148 -1.77 -22.84 -23.58
C ALA A 148 -2.31 -22.44 -24.98
N ALA A 149 -2.55 -23.43 -25.84
CA ALA A 149 -3.05 -23.23 -27.20
C ALA A 149 -4.49 -22.70 -27.24
N TYR A 150 -5.29 -22.90 -26.18
CA TYR A 150 -6.58 -22.25 -26.01
C TYR A 150 -6.45 -20.84 -25.40
N LEU A 151 -5.78 -20.76 -24.25
CA LEU A 151 -5.78 -19.58 -23.38
C LEU A 151 -5.19 -18.35 -24.06
N ILE A 152 -4.04 -18.50 -24.73
CA ILE A 152 -3.32 -17.39 -25.38
C ILE A 152 -4.18 -16.76 -26.50
N PRO A 153 -4.65 -17.50 -27.52
CA PRO A 153 -5.49 -16.91 -28.54
C PRO A 153 -6.86 -16.47 -28.00
N ALA A 154 -7.50 -17.22 -27.09
CA ALA A 154 -8.79 -16.81 -26.53
C ALA A 154 -8.69 -15.45 -25.81
N CYS A 155 -7.71 -15.29 -24.91
CA CYS A 155 -7.52 -14.03 -24.20
C CYS A 155 -7.19 -12.88 -25.18
N THR A 156 -6.27 -13.07 -26.13
CA THR A 156 -5.88 -12.01 -27.07
C THR A 156 -7.02 -11.59 -28.00
N LEU A 157 -7.87 -12.52 -28.45
CA LEU A 157 -9.01 -12.21 -29.29
C LEU A 157 -10.12 -11.49 -28.51
N ILE A 158 -10.37 -11.90 -27.27
CA ILE A 158 -11.40 -11.31 -26.40
C ILE A 158 -10.99 -9.91 -25.94
N THR A 159 -9.73 -9.70 -25.55
CA THR A 159 -9.27 -8.38 -25.13
C THR A 159 -9.28 -7.37 -26.28
N LYS A 160 -8.97 -7.80 -27.51
CA LYS A 160 -9.06 -6.96 -28.70
C LYS A 160 -10.51 -6.57 -29.06
N ARG A 161 -11.48 -7.46 -28.83
CA ARG A 161 -12.89 -7.23 -29.24
C ARG A 161 -13.74 -6.54 -28.17
N PHE A 162 -13.51 -6.87 -26.90
CA PHE A 162 -14.30 -6.41 -25.76
C PHE A 162 -13.43 -5.67 -24.73
N SER A 163 -12.88 -6.38 -23.74
CA SER A 163 -12.02 -5.82 -22.70
C SER A 163 -11.26 -6.93 -21.97
N HIS A 164 -10.34 -6.53 -21.08
CA HIS A 164 -9.59 -7.46 -20.21
C HIS A 164 -10.50 -8.23 -19.24
N GLU A 165 -11.61 -7.62 -18.80
CA GLU A 165 -12.58 -8.23 -17.88
C GLU A 165 -13.23 -9.48 -18.48
N TRP A 166 -13.59 -9.43 -19.76
CA TRP A 166 -14.18 -10.57 -20.47
C TRP A 166 -13.19 -11.73 -20.62
N ALA A 167 -11.90 -11.43 -20.81
CA ALA A 167 -10.86 -12.47 -20.84
C ALA A 167 -10.73 -13.14 -19.47
N ALA A 168 -10.88 -12.37 -18.38
CA ALA A 168 -10.85 -12.88 -17.02
C ALA A 168 -12.05 -13.80 -16.69
N ILE A 169 -13.23 -13.49 -17.23
CA ILE A 169 -14.40 -14.36 -17.09
C ILE A 169 -14.12 -15.72 -17.75
N VAL A 170 -13.48 -15.73 -18.93
CA VAL A 170 -13.10 -16.99 -19.61
C VAL A 170 -12.12 -17.81 -18.77
N THR A 171 -11.13 -17.17 -18.13
CA THR A 171 -10.20 -17.89 -17.25
C THR A 171 -10.88 -18.48 -16.01
N LEU A 172 -11.88 -17.80 -15.44
CA LEU A 172 -12.71 -18.34 -14.36
C LEU A 172 -13.62 -19.49 -14.81
N VAL A 173 -14.19 -19.41 -16.02
CA VAL A 173 -14.98 -20.50 -16.61
C VAL A 173 -14.10 -21.73 -16.83
N LEU A 174 -12.88 -21.56 -17.35
CA LEU A 174 -11.89 -22.64 -17.48
C LEU A 174 -11.48 -23.22 -16.13
N ALA A 175 -11.27 -22.39 -15.11
CA ALA A 175 -10.96 -22.88 -13.76
C ALA A 175 -12.10 -23.74 -13.22
N THR A 176 -13.35 -23.30 -13.42
CA THR A 176 -14.55 -24.06 -13.04
C THR A 176 -14.63 -25.38 -13.79
N PHE A 177 -14.31 -25.39 -15.10
CA PHE A 177 -14.24 -26.60 -15.90
C PHE A 177 -13.24 -27.62 -15.33
N TYR A 178 -12.02 -27.20 -14.95
CA TYR A 178 -11.05 -28.10 -14.32
C TYR A 178 -11.47 -28.54 -12.90
N ILE A 179 -12.14 -27.70 -12.11
CA ILE A 179 -12.72 -28.10 -10.81
C ILE A 179 -13.76 -29.20 -10.99
N VAL A 180 -14.63 -29.09 -12.00
CA VAL A 180 -15.60 -30.13 -12.33
C VAL A 180 -14.87 -31.43 -12.72
N GLN A 181 -13.81 -31.35 -13.52
CA GLN A 181 -12.99 -32.52 -13.84
C GLN A 181 -12.37 -33.17 -12.61
N ILE A 182 -11.80 -32.39 -11.68
CA ILE A 182 -11.25 -32.89 -10.41
C ILE A 182 -12.33 -33.62 -9.61
N ARG A 183 -13.54 -33.05 -9.51
CA ARG A 183 -14.65 -33.70 -8.79
C ARG A 183 -15.07 -35.03 -9.43
N VAL A 184 -15.14 -35.10 -10.76
CA VAL A 184 -15.46 -36.35 -11.48
C VAL A 184 -14.37 -37.39 -11.26
N PHE A 185 -13.10 -36.97 -11.32
CA PHE A 185 -11.94 -37.82 -11.09
C PHE A 185 -11.94 -38.41 -9.67
N MET A 186 -12.18 -37.59 -8.64
CA MET A 186 -12.25 -38.04 -7.25
C MET A 186 -13.41 -39.03 -7.01
N LYS A 187 -14.58 -38.80 -7.60
CA LYS A 187 -15.74 -39.70 -7.45
C LYS A 187 -15.52 -41.10 -8.04
N ARG A 188 -14.64 -41.24 -9.03
CA ARG A 188 -14.41 -42.52 -9.74
C ARG A 188 -13.22 -43.32 -9.20
N THR A 189 -12.62 -42.93 -8.07
CA THR A 189 -11.56 -43.66 -7.35
C THR A 189 -10.35 -44.04 -8.23
N VAL A 190 -10.04 -43.24 -9.25
CA VAL A 190 -8.85 -43.45 -10.09
C VAL A 190 -7.64 -42.87 -9.35
N ASN A 191 -6.67 -43.71 -9.00
CA ASN A 191 -5.50 -43.30 -8.20
C ASN A 191 -4.34 -42.86 -9.10
N ASP A 192 -4.47 -41.69 -9.72
CA ASP A 192 -3.38 -41.04 -10.48
C ASP A 192 -3.00 -39.70 -9.86
N ARG A 193 -1.92 -39.72 -9.07
CA ARG A 193 -1.38 -38.56 -8.37
C ARG A 193 -0.89 -37.48 -9.34
N ASN A 194 -0.31 -37.85 -10.48
CA ASN A 194 0.29 -36.89 -11.40
C ASN A 194 -0.80 -36.09 -12.12
N LEU A 195 -1.86 -36.77 -12.56
CA LEU A 195 -3.02 -36.12 -13.17
C LEU A 195 -3.73 -35.18 -12.18
N PHE A 196 -3.93 -35.63 -10.94
CA PHE A 196 -4.55 -34.80 -9.90
C PHE A 196 -3.75 -33.52 -9.63
N ILE A 197 -2.42 -33.64 -9.48
CA ILE A 197 -1.54 -32.48 -9.25
C ILE A 197 -1.63 -31.51 -10.43
N ILE A 198 -1.61 -31.98 -11.68
CA ILE A 198 -1.70 -31.12 -12.86
C ILE A 198 -3.05 -30.39 -12.95
N LEU A 199 -4.17 -31.07 -12.69
CA LEU A 199 -5.48 -30.43 -12.72
C LEU A 199 -5.62 -29.36 -11.63
N CYS A 200 -5.11 -29.63 -10.43
CA CYS A 200 -5.03 -28.66 -9.34
C CYS A 200 -4.13 -27.47 -9.74
N SER A 201 -2.98 -27.72 -10.35
CA SER A 201 -2.07 -26.68 -10.84
C SER A 201 -2.71 -25.80 -11.92
N PHE A 202 -3.46 -26.37 -12.87
CA PHE A 202 -4.19 -25.58 -13.87
C PHE A 202 -5.27 -24.70 -13.26
N THR A 203 -6.04 -25.26 -12.31
CA THR A 203 -7.06 -24.50 -11.59
C THR A 203 -6.44 -23.33 -10.82
N ALA A 204 -5.36 -23.59 -10.09
CA ALA A 204 -4.64 -22.55 -9.34
C ALA A 204 -4.05 -21.48 -10.26
N PHE A 205 -3.44 -21.89 -11.38
CA PHE A 205 -2.90 -20.99 -12.39
C PHE A 205 -3.99 -20.08 -13.00
N LEU A 206 -5.13 -20.65 -13.38
CA LEU A 206 -6.24 -19.91 -13.99
C LEU A 206 -6.91 -18.94 -13.02
N ILE A 207 -7.08 -19.33 -11.75
CA ILE A 207 -7.59 -18.40 -10.73
C ILE A 207 -6.58 -17.26 -10.52
N SER A 208 -5.28 -17.58 -10.46
CA SER A 208 -4.22 -16.58 -10.28
C SER A 208 -4.18 -15.56 -11.42
N ILE A 209 -4.27 -16.00 -12.68
CA ILE A 209 -4.26 -15.08 -13.84
C ILE A 209 -5.57 -14.29 -13.98
N SER A 210 -6.68 -14.82 -13.45
CA SER A 210 -7.98 -14.11 -13.47
C SER A 210 -7.93 -12.82 -12.65
N VAL A 211 -7.16 -12.79 -11.55
CA VAL A 211 -7.09 -11.62 -10.66
C VAL A 211 -6.48 -10.39 -11.35
N PRO A 212 -5.30 -10.46 -12.00
CA PRO A 212 -4.75 -9.35 -12.78
C PRO A 212 -5.57 -8.95 -14.00
N LEU A 213 -6.39 -9.85 -14.55
CA LEU A 213 -7.26 -9.56 -15.69
C LEU A 213 -8.56 -8.87 -15.28
N LEU A 214 -9.13 -9.22 -14.12
CA LEU A 214 -10.34 -8.59 -13.56
C LEU A 214 -10.04 -7.23 -12.94
N LEU A 215 -8.93 -7.12 -12.21
CA LEU A 215 -8.63 -5.95 -11.39
C LEU A 215 -7.59 -5.08 -12.07
N SER A 216 -7.95 -3.82 -12.31
CA SER A 216 -7.04 -2.82 -12.88
C SER A 216 -6.65 -1.75 -11.85
N GLY A 217 -5.53 -1.07 -12.10
CA GLY A 217 -5.02 0.02 -11.24
C GLY A 217 -4.79 -0.40 -9.78
N ALA A 218 -5.34 0.41 -8.86
CA ALA A 218 -5.18 0.28 -7.41
C ALA A 218 -5.76 -1.02 -6.82
N GLN A 219 -6.78 -1.60 -7.46
CA GLN A 219 -7.48 -2.80 -6.97
C GLN A 219 -6.58 -4.04 -7.02
N LEU A 220 -5.62 -4.10 -7.95
CA LEU A 220 -4.72 -5.24 -8.10
C LEU A 220 -3.71 -5.33 -6.95
N THR A 221 -3.21 -4.19 -6.47
CA THR A 221 -2.31 -4.14 -5.30
C THR A 221 -3.04 -4.53 -4.02
N ALA A 222 -4.29 -4.08 -3.88
CA ALA A 222 -5.17 -4.52 -2.80
C ALA A 222 -5.36 -6.04 -2.82
N ALA A 223 -5.59 -6.62 -4.01
CA ALA A 223 -5.79 -8.06 -4.16
C ALA A 223 -4.55 -8.86 -3.79
N TRP A 224 -3.35 -8.45 -4.23
CA TRP A 224 -2.11 -9.11 -3.82
C TRP A 224 -1.90 -9.07 -2.31
N ALA A 225 -2.20 -7.95 -1.67
CA ALA A 225 -2.10 -7.82 -0.22
C ALA A 225 -3.09 -8.73 0.53
N LEU A 226 -4.31 -8.86 0.04
CA LEU A 226 -5.33 -9.77 0.61
C LEU A 226 -4.98 -11.25 0.37
N ILE A 227 -4.48 -11.60 -0.81
CA ILE A 227 -3.97 -12.94 -1.11
C ILE A 227 -2.80 -13.27 -0.17
N ALA A 228 -1.87 -12.34 0.02
CA ALA A 228 -0.76 -12.50 0.95
C ALA A 228 -1.23 -12.75 2.39
N LEU A 229 -2.22 -11.96 2.86
CA LEU A 229 -2.80 -12.12 4.20
C LEU A 229 -3.47 -13.49 4.39
N THR A 230 -4.25 -13.94 3.41
CA THR A 230 -4.95 -15.24 3.48
C THR A 230 -3.97 -16.41 3.45
N LEU A 231 -2.94 -16.34 2.59
CA LEU A 231 -1.87 -17.33 2.56
C LEU A 231 -1.07 -17.35 3.86
N LEU A 232 -0.81 -16.18 4.45
CA LEU A 232 -0.13 -16.10 5.74
C LEU A 232 -0.98 -16.78 6.82
N TRP A 233 -2.26 -16.46 6.92
CA TRP A 233 -3.19 -17.11 7.85
C TRP A 233 -3.23 -18.64 7.67
N MET A 234 -3.30 -19.11 6.42
CA MET A 234 -3.28 -20.54 6.08
C MET A 234 -1.95 -21.20 6.46
N SER A 235 -0.82 -20.52 6.23
CA SER A 235 0.52 -21.02 6.56
C SER A 235 0.68 -21.26 8.06
N LEU A 236 0.14 -20.38 8.89
CA LEU A 236 0.17 -20.49 10.35
C LEU A 236 -0.74 -21.62 10.83
N LYS A 237 -1.92 -21.78 10.22
CA LYS A 237 -2.85 -22.87 10.56
C LYS A 237 -2.28 -24.25 10.20
N MET A 238 -1.53 -24.35 9.12
CA MET A 238 -0.94 -25.60 8.63
C MET A 238 0.50 -25.83 9.13
N ASN A 239 1.06 -24.89 9.90
CA ASN A 239 2.47 -24.85 10.30
C ASN A 239 3.45 -25.17 9.14
N ASN A 240 3.20 -24.58 7.96
CA ASN A 240 4.00 -24.84 6.76
C ASN A 240 4.85 -23.61 6.37
N PRO A 241 6.20 -23.68 6.50
CA PRO A 241 7.07 -22.55 6.24
C PRO A 241 7.12 -22.16 4.76
N THR A 242 6.88 -23.09 3.84
CA THR A 242 6.87 -22.81 2.40
C THR A 242 5.70 -21.90 2.02
N ILE A 243 4.50 -22.17 2.55
CA ILE A 243 3.31 -21.31 2.32
C ILE A 243 3.55 -19.92 2.92
N ARG A 244 4.23 -19.85 4.06
CA ARG A 244 4.60 -18.57 4.71
C ARG A 244 5.56 -17.75 3.85
N ASN A 245 6.58 -18.37 3.26
CA ASN A 245 7.50 -17.67 2.36
C ASN A 245 6.80 -17.19 1.08
N ILE A 246 5.84 -17.96 0.56
CA ILE A 246 5.00 -17.54 -0.58
C ILE A 246 4.13 -16.34 -0.19
N ALA A 247 3.57 -16.31 1.02
CA ALA A 247 2.81 -15.16 1.52
C ALA A 247 3.70 -13.90 1.59
N TYR A 248 4.92 -14.02 2.09
CA TYR A 248 5.89 -12.91 2.11
C TYR A 248 6.25 -12.44 0.70
N LEU A 249 6.40 -13.36 -0.26
CA LEU A 249 6.64 -13.00 -1.67
C LEU A 249 5.50 -12.15 -2.23
N PHE A 250 4.24 -12.50 -1.94
CA PHE A 250 3.08 -11.69 -2.37
C PHE A 250 3.02 -10.32 -1.70
N TYR A 251 3.38 -10.21 -0.42
CA TYR A 251 3.52 -8.90 0.23
C TYR A 251 4.62 -8.05 -0.43
N SER A 252 5.76 -8.64 -0.76
CA SER A 252 6.85 -7.95 -1.47
C SER A 252 6.41 -7.51 -2.87
N LEU A 253 5.67 -8.34 -3.60
CA LEU A 253 5.11 -7.98 -4.91
C LEU A 253 4.12 -6.81 -4.81
N ALA A 254 3.22 -6.86 -3.83
CA ALA A 254 2.27 -5.77 -3.58
C ALA A 254 3.01 -4.46 -3.24
N PHE A 255 4.05 -4.53 -2.40
CA PHE A 255 4.88 -3.38 -2.04
C PHE A 255 5.65 -2.80 -3.24
N ILE A 256 6.33 -3.65 -4.02
CA ILE A 256 7.11 -3.23 -5.18
C ILE A 256 6.21 -2.57 -6.22
N ARG A 257 5.07 -3.19 -6.52
CA ARG A 257 4.07 -2.63 -7.46
C ARG A 257 3.53 -1.29 -6.96
N PHE A 258 3.21 -1.20 -5.67
CA PHE A 258 2.75 0.06 -5.07
C PHE A 258 3.79 1.16 -5.29
N MET A 259 5.06 0.92 -4.92
CA MET A 259 6.12 1.92 -5.03
C MET A 259 6.48 2.29 -6.46
N SER A 260 6.41 1.33 -7.40
CA SER A 260 6.80 1.57 -8.80
C SER A 260 5.71 2.23 -9.62
N TYR A 261 4.43 1.94 -9.34
CA TYR A 261 3.32 2.37 -10.19
C TYR A 261 2.22 3.10 -9.43
N ASP A 262 1.55 2.45 -8.46
CA ASP A 262 0.34 3.01 -7.86
C ASP A 262 0.62 4.28 -7.05
N PHE A 263 1.76 4.37 -6.38
CA PHE A 263 2.15 5.56 -5.62
C PHE A 263 2.20 6.79 -6.53
N TRP A 264 2.89 6.69 -7.67
CA TRP A 264 3.02 7.80 -8.62
C TRP A 264 1.70 8.15 -9.29
N GLN A 265 0.88 7.14 -9.64
CA GLN A 265 -0.43 7.39 -10.23
C GLN A 265 -1.39 8.08 -9.27
N ASN A 266 -1.34 7.73 -7.98
CA ASN A 266 -2.18 8.32 -6.95
C ASN A 266 -1.84 9.78 -6.61
N LEU A 267 -0.67 10.27 -7.03
CA LEU A 267 -0.28 11.68 -6.92
C LEU A 267 -0.87 12.54 -8.04
N ASN A 268 -1.24 11.95 -9.17
CA ASN A 268 -1.87 12.67 -10.27
C ASN A 268 -3.35 12.94 -9.99
N ILE A 269 -3.77 14.18 -10.18
CA ILE A 269 -5.16 14.61 -9.99
C ILE A 269 -5.85 14.58 -11.35
N SER A 270 -6.61 13.51 -11.63
CA SER A 270 -7.41 13.41 -12.87
C SER A 270 -8.92 13.53 -12.61
N ASP A 271 -9.41 12.91 -11.53
CA ASP A 271 -10.83 12.85 -11.20
C ASP A 271 -11.20 13.68 -9.94
N GLY A 272 -12.48 13.67 -9.57
CA GLY A 272 -12.94 14.25 -8.31
C GLY A 272 -12.30 13.61 -7.07
N TYR A 273 -12.24 14.37 -5.97
CA TYR A 273 -11.58 13.99 -4.72
C TYR A 273 -11.95 12.57 -4.23
N LEU A 274 -13.24 12.22 -4.22
CA LEU A 274 -13.71 10.92 -3.72
C LEU A 274 -13.19 9.73 -4.53
N ASN A 275 -13.08 9.86 -5.85
CA ASN A 275 -12.56 8.79 -6.70
C ASN A 275 -11.07 8.58 -6.46
N ASN A 276 -10.30 9.67 -6.39
CA ASN A 276 -8.88 9.60 -6.09
C ASN A 276 -8.63 9.08 -4.66
N PHE A 277 -9.48 9.46 -3.70
CA PHE A 277 -9.46 8.91 -2.34
C PHE A 277 -9.69 7.40 -2.36
N LEU A 278 -10.71 6.91 -3.07
CA LEU A 278 -10.97 5.47 -3.19
C LEU A 278 -9.78 4.74 -3.85
N SER A 279 -9.14 5.32 -4.86
CA SER A 279 -7.92 4.76 -5.46
C SER A 279 -6.76 4.69 -4.45
N ARG A 280 -6.50 5.77 -3.71
CA ARG A 280 -5.46 5.80 -2.66
C ARG A 280 -5.76 4.83 -1.52
N PHE A 281 -7.02 4.78 -1.08
CA PHE A 281 -7.45 3.89 -0.01
C PHE A 281 -7.35 2.42 -0.42
N THR A 282 -7.75 2.08 -1.65
CA THR A 282 -7.64 0.70 -2.16
C THR A 282 -6.20 0.25 -2.32
N SER A 283 -5.31 1.08 -2.86
CA SER A 283 -3.91 0.72 -3.07
C SER A 283 -3.06 0.79 -1.79
N MET A 284 -3.17 1.85 -0.99
CA MET A 284 -2.32 2.12 0.17
C MET A 284 -3.01 1.80 1.51
N GLY A 285 -4.30 2.13 1.63
CA GLY A 285 -5.07 1.83 2.85
C GLY A 285 -5.20 0.32 3.09
N VAL A 286 -5.59 -0.44 2.06
CA VAL A 286 -5.76 -1.90 2.17
C VAL A 286 -4.43 -2.61 2.44
N ILE A 287 -3.33 -2.21 1.78
CA ILE A 287 -2.02 -2.82 2.05
C ILE A 287 -1.59 -2.55 3.50
N SER A 288 -1.79 -1.34 4.03
CA SER A 288 -1.51 -1.00 5.43
C SER A 288 -2.35 -1.83 6.41
N ILE A 289 -3.67 -1.90 6.20
CA ILE A 289 -4.59 -2.67 7.04
C ILE A 289 -4.25 -4.16 7.02
N SER A 290 -3.94 -4.72 5.85
CA SER A 290 -3.57 -6.12 5.72
C SER A 290 -2.24 -6.43 6.41
N MET A 291 -1.24 -5.55 6.34
CA MET A 291 0.03 -5.70 7.05
C MET A 291 -0.15 -5.61 8.57
N PHE A 292 -1.04 -4.75 9.05
CA PHE A 292 -1.41 -4.69 10.47
C PHE A 292 -2.07 -5.99 10.93
N ALA A 293 -2.99 -6.54 10.13
CA ALA A 293 -3.62 -7.82 10.40
C ALA A 293 -2.59 -8.98 10.40
N ALA A 294 -1.65 -8.99 9.45
CA ALA A 294 -0.54 -9.94 9.41
C ALA A 294 0.34 -9.86 10.66
N SER A 295 0.65 -8.65 11.12
CA SER A 295 1.39 -8.44 12.38
C SER A 295 0.67 -9.06 13.58
N LYS A 296 -0.65 -8.85 13.70
CA LYS A 296 -1.47 -9.45 14.76
C LYS A 296 -1.52 -10.98 14.67
N LEU A 297 -1.61 -11.53 13.47
CA LEU A 297 -1.60 -12.99 13.26
C LEU A 297 -0.26 -13.62 13.65
N LEU A 298 0.85 -13.00 13.27
CA LEU A 298 2.20 -13.48 13.57
C LEU A 298 2.53 -13.38 15.07
N SER A 299 2.10 -12.30 15.73
CA SER A 299 2.26 -12.15 17.18
C SER A 299 1.42 -13.16 17.95
N ALA A 300 0.14 -13.34 17.61
CA ALA A 300 -0.73 -14.33 18.25
C ALA A 300 -0.23 -15.78 18.06
N TYR A 301 0.35 -16.09 16.89
CA TYR A 301 0.96 -17.40 16.66
C TYR A 301 2.22 -17.60 17.52
N SER A 302 3.09 -16.58 17.58
CA SER A 302 4.30 -16.59 18.41
C SER A 302 3.97 -16.82 19.90
N GLU A 303 2.99 -16.10 20.44
CA GLU A 303 2.56 -16.24 21.84
C GLU A 303 1.99 -17.64 22.12
N LYS A 304 1.25 -18.22 21.17
CA LYS A 304 0.71 -19.58 21.29
C LYS A 304 1.82 -20.63 21.26
N GLU A 305 2.82 -20.47 20.39
CA GLU A 305 3.97 -21.38 20.31
C GLU A 305 4.81 -21.29 21.59
N GLU A 306 4.99 -20.10 22.14
CA GLU A 306 5.67 -19.83 23.41
C GLU A 306 4.95 -20.47 24.61
N SER A 307 3.62 -20.38 24.69
CA SER A 307 2.83 -21.07 25.73
C SER A 307 2.92 -22.60 25.68
N ASN A 308 3.25 -23.17 24.51
CA ASN A 308 3.50 -24.60 24.36
C ASN A 308 4.97 -24.97 24.66
N LEU A 309 5.88 -23.99 24.63
CA LEU A 309 7.33 -24.12 24.79
C LEU A 309 7.83 -23.72 26.18
N GLU A 310 6.97 -23.41 27.16
CA GLU A 310 7.33 -23.26 28.60
C GLU A 310 7.99 -24.53 29.23
N ALA A 311 8.43 -25.51 28.42
CA ALA A 311 9.37 -26.57 28.77
C ALA A 311 10.81 -26.35 28.25
N SER A 312 11.15 -25.24 27.57
CA SER A 312 12.50 -24.98 27.04
C SER A 312 12.93 -23.52 27.21
N GLU A 313 14.02 -23.34 27.96
CA GLU A 313 14.67 -22.09 28.39
C GLU A 313 15.34 -21.28 27.25
N LEU A 314 14.59 -20.86 26.22
CA LEU A 314 15.11 -19.94 25.20
C LEU A 314 14.29 -18.66 25.15
N GLU A 315 14.99 -17.52 25.17
CA GLU A 315 14.43 -16.17 25.24
C GLU A 315 13.41 -15.84 24.12
N PRO A 316 12.44 -14.94 24.38
CA PRO A 316 11.33 -14.66 23.46
C PRO A 316 11.81 -13.89 22.22
N GLN A 317 12.08 -14.59 21.11
CA GLN A 317 12.06 -13.96 19.79
C GLN A 317 10.61 -13.73 19.36
N GLY A 318 9.93 -12.78 20.00
CA GLY A 318 8.63 -12.29 19.52
C GLY A 318 8.78 -11.93 18.03
N SER A 319 8.11 -12.68 17.16
CA SER A 319 8.54 -12.84 15.76
C SER A 319 9.01 -11.52 15.13
N THR A 320 10.31 -11.45 14.79
CA THR A 320 10.94 -10.29 14.15
C THR A 320 10.14 -9.79 12.94
N HIS A 321 9.52 -10.73 12.22
CA HIS A 321 8.61 -10.49 11.12
C HIS A 321 7.32 -9.77 11.58
N GLY A 322 6.66 -10.21 12.65
CA GLY A 322 5.45 -9.56 13.16
C GLY A 322 5.70 -8.11 13.59
N GLN A 323 6.87 -7.82 14.16
CA GLN A 323 7.29 -6.45 14.48
C GLN A 323 7.58 -5.61 13.22
N LEU A 324 8.24 -6.19 12.22
CA LEU A 324 8.48 -5.54 10.93
C LEU A 324 7.16 -5.17 10.24
N PHE A 325 6.22 -6.10 10.13
CA PHE A 325 4.89 -5.85 9.55
C PHE A 325 4.13 -4.74 10.29
N TYR A 326 4.23 -4.67 11.62
CA TYR A 326 3.65 -3.58 12.40
C TYR A 326 4.22 -2.22 12.00
N TRP A 327 5.55 -2.09 11.99
CA TRP A 327 6.21 -0.81 11.75
C TRP A 327 6.06 -0.34 10.30
N VAL A 328 6.14 -1.26 9.34
CA VAL A 328 5.85 -0.95 7.93
C VAL A 328 4.40 -0.51 7.75
N SER A 329 3.45 -1.20 8.39
CA SER A 329 2.04 -0.80 8.36
C SER A 329 1.81 0.59 8.96
N ALA A 330 2.43 0.87 10.11
CA ALA A 330 2.35 2.17 10.78
C ALA A 330 2.94 3.30 9.93
N LEU A 331 4.08 3.04 9.26
CA LEU A 331 4.68 3.99 8.32
C LEU A 331 3.77 4.25 7.11
N PHE A 332 3.17 3.20 6.53
CA PHE A 332 2.23 3.36 5.42
C PHE A 332 1.00 4.15 5.84
N LEU A 333 0.44 3.87 7.01
CA LEU A 333 -0.71 4.60 7.54
C LEU A 333 -0.36 6.07 7.78
N PHE A 334 0.83 6.34 8.34
CA PHE A 334 1.34 7.69 8.53
C PHE A 334 1.44 8.44 7.20
N VAL A 335 2.11 7.87 6.19
CA VAL A 335 2.26 8.50 4.87
C VAL A 335 0.90 8.66 4.18
N PHE A 336 -0.01 7.69 4.33
CA PHE A 336 -1.36 7.76 3.75
C PHE A 336 -2.12 8.98 4.29
N PHE A 337 -2.14 9.17 5.61
CA PHE A 337 -2.82 10.32 6.20
C PHE A 337 -2.16 11.66 5.86
N GLN A 338 -0.82 11.71 5.70
CA GLN A 338 -0.13 12.91 5.23
C GLN A 338 -0.62 13.33 3.84
N ILE A 339 -0.64 12.38 2.91
CA ILE A 339 -1.08 12.60 1.54
C ILE A 339 -2.57 12.93 1.51
N GLU A 340 -3.38 12.19 2.26
CA GLU A 340 -4.83 12.34 2.22
C GLU A 340 -5.29 13.67 2.80
N PHE A 341 -4.70 14.10 3.92
CA PHE A 341 -5.02 15.40 4.49
C PHE A 341 -4.50 16.57 3.65
N HIS A 342 -3.39 16.40 2.94
CA HIS A 342 -2.95 17.36 1.92
C HIS A 342 -4.03 17.53 0.83
N PHE A 343 -4.53 16.43 0.26
CA PHE A 343 -5.55 16.50 -0.79
C PHE A 343 -6.92 16.93 -0.29
N LEU A 344 -7.34 16.48 0.89
CA LEU A 344 -8.62 16.84 1.51
C LEU A 344 -8.69 18.35 1.78
N SER A 345 -7.64 18.92 2.39
CA SER A 345 -7.59 20.35 2.67
C SER A 345 -7.58 21.18 1.39
N ASN A 346 -6.80 20.78 0.38
CA ASN A 346 -6.80 21.47 -0.92
C ASN A 346 -8.17 21.40 -1.63
N ALA A 347 -8.91 20.31 -1.46
CA ALA A 347 -10.22 20.14 -2.10
C ALA A 347 -11.34 20.95 -1.43
N TYR A 348 -11.32 21.07 -0.09
CA TYR A 348 -12.46 21.65 0.66
C TYR A 348 -12.11 22.92 1.43
N TYR A 349 -10.95 23.00 2.08
CA TYR A 349 -10.59 24.13 2.92
C TYR A 349 -9.07 24.24 3.13
N ILE A 350 -8.43 25.10 2.33
CA ILE A 350 -6.97 25.24 2.23
C ILE A 350 -6.35 25.66 3.57
N ALA A 351 -7.03 26.50 4.36
CA ALA A 351 -6.51 26.93 5.64
C ALA A 351 -6.38 25.78 6.68
N MET A 352 -7.02 24.63 6.49
CA MET A 352 -6.82 23.46 7.36
C MET A 352 -5.68 22.53 6.91
N HIS A 353 -4.92 22.91 5.90
CA HIS A 353 -3.80 22.10 5.39
C HIS A 353 -2.74 21.82 6.44
N THR A 354 -2.13 22.87 7.01
CA THR A 354 -1.04 22.69 7.98
C THR A 354 -1.50 22.09 9.32
N PRO A 355 -2.69 22.42 9.90
CA PRO A 355 -3.17 21.78 11.11
C PRO A 355 -3.47 20.29 10.91
N LEU A 356 -4.06 19.90 9.78
CA LEU A 356 -4.36 18.49 9.51
C LEU A 356 -3.07 17.65 9.37
N ILE A 357 -2.08 18.15 8.63
CA ILE A 357 -0.75 17.52 8.53
C ILE A 357 -0.12 17.35 9.91
N THR A 358 -0.19 18.38 10.76
CA THR A 358 0.30 18.33 12.14
C THR A 358 -0.47 17.34 13.02
N ALA A 359 -1.79 17.19 12.82
CA ALA A 359 -2.59 16.20 13.53
C ALA A 359 -2.09 14.77 13.30
N VAL A 360 -1.53 14.46 12.12
CA VAL A 360 -0.91 13.15 11.83
C VAL A 360 0.34 12.93 12.69
N TRP A 361 1.20 13.93 12.83
CA TRP A 361 2.39 13.87 13.70
C TRP A 361 1.99 13.69 15.17
N VAL A 362 1.00 14.45 15.63
CA VAL A 362 0.44 14.33 16.99
C VAL A 362 -0.11 12.92 17.24
N ALA A 363 -0.89 12.39 16.29
CA ALA A 363 -1.43 11.03 16.39
C ALA A 363 -0.32 9.97 16.45
N ALA A 364 0.76 10.13 15.68
CA ALA A 364 1.90 9.21 15.70
C ALA A 364 2.60 9.19 17.07
N ILE A 365 2.84 10.36 17.67
CA ILE A 365 3.43 10.48 19.01
C ILE A 365 2.53 9.82 20.06
N ILE A 366 1.22 10.09 20.01
CA ILE A 366 0.24 9.49 20.92
C ILE A 366 0.23 7.96 20.78
N ALA A 367 0.22 7.44 19.55
CA ALA A 367 0.17 6.01 19.28
C ALA A 367 1.43 5.28 19.80
N ILE A 368 2.62 5.87 19.62
CA ILE A 368 3.88 5.29 20.11
C ILE A 368 3.89 5.28 21.64
N ILE A 369 3.52 6.40 22.27
CA ILE A 369 3.45 6.47 23.74
C ILE A 369 2.48 5.41 24.26
N TYR A 370 1.28 5.29 23.68
CA TYR A 370 0.28 4.31 24.12
C TYR A 370 0.77 2.87 23.98
N LYS A 371 1.42 2.52 22.86
CA LYS A 371 1.94 1.17 22.64
C LYS A 371 3.07 0.78 23.61
N PHE A 372 3.87 1.74 24.05
CA PHE A 372 5.08 1.47 24.84
C PHE A 372 5.01 2.00 26.28
N GLN A 373 3.82 2.28 26.82
CA GLN A 373 3.67 2.77 28.21
C GLN A 373 4.28 1.81 29.26
N THR A 374 4.41 0.52 28.94
CA THR A 374 4.86 -0.51 29.88
C THR A 374 6.25 -1.10 29.57
N LYS A 375 6.81 -0.85 28.38
CA LYS A 375 8.09 -1.42 27.93
C LYS A 375 9.15 -0.35 27.76
N GLU A 376 10.17 -0.40 28.61
CA GLU A 376 11.31 0.50 28.56
C GLU A 376 12.33 -0.03 27.56
N THR A 377 12.44 0.64 26.42
CA THR A 377 13.52 0.40 25.46
C THR A 377 14.09 1.73 25.02
N SER A 378 15.42 1.88 25.10
CA SER A 378 16.14 3.08 24.67
C SER A 378 15.74 3.49 23.23
N ASN A 379 15.52 2.51 22.36
CA ASN A 379 15.08 2.72 20.98
C ASN A 379 13.73 3.45 20.87
N VAL A 380 12.79 3.21 21.79
CA VAL A 380 11.47 3.87 21.75
C VAL A 380 11.57 5.31 22.24
N LEU A 381 12.37 5.58 23.27
CA LEU A 381 12.61 6.95 23.74
C LEU A 381 13.30 7.77 22.64
N ASN A 382 14.29 7.19 21.96
CA ASN A 382 14.95 7.82 20.82
C ASN A 382 13.97 8.09 19.67
N LEU A 383 13.01 7.19 19.42
CA LEU A 383 11.98 7.39 18.40
C LEU A 383 11.02 8.53 18.76
N ILE A 384 10.52 8.58 20.00
CA ILE A 384 9.67 9.68 20.50
C ILE A 384 10.41 11.01 20.37
N PHE A 385 11.68 11.03 20.78
CA PHE A 385 12.54 12.20 20.67
C PHE A 385 12.71 12.64 19.21
N ALA A 386 13.10 11.72 18.32
CA ALA A 386 13.29 12.01 16.90
C ALA A 386 12.00 12.57 16.26
N LEU A 387 10.85 11.96 16.51
CA LEU A 387 9.56 12.44 15.99
C LEU A 387 9.19 13.82 16.53
N SER A 388 9.49 14.09 17.81
CA SER A 388 9.23 15.39 18.43
C SER A 388 10.14 16.47 17.85
N VAL A 389 11.41 16.16 17.61
CA VAL A 389 12.36 17.07 16.95
C VAL A 389 11.96 17.34 15.50
N ILE A 390 11.54 16.31 14.75
CA ILE A 390 11.07 16.48 13.37
C ILE A 390 9.80 17.32 13.32
N ALA A 391 8.84 17.08 14.23
CA ALA A 391 7.63 17.90 14.34
C ALA A 391 7.97 19.37 14.67
N LEU A 392 8.96 19.60 15.55
CA LEU A 392 9.45 20.93 15.90
C LEU A 392 10.13 21.62 14.70
N ILE A 393 11.00 20.93 13.97
CA ILE A 393 11.63 21.43 12.73
C ILE A 393 10.57 21.77 11.69
N LYS A 394 9.57 20.90 11.51
CA LYS A 394 8.46 21.12 10.57
C LYS A 394 7.73 22.42 10.91
N VAL A 395 7.38 22.65 12.17
CA VAL A 395 6.61 23.84 12.58
C VAL A 395 7.44 25.12 12.70
N LEU A 396 8.75 25.02 12.99
CA LEU A 396 9.61 26.20 13.11
C LEU A 396 10.29 26.61 11.81
N ILE A 397 10.44 25.66 10.86
CA ILE A 397 11.17 25.90 9.61
C ILE A 397 10.20 25.78 8.44
N LEU A 398 9.60 24.61 8.23
CA LEU A 398 8.83 24.32 7.01
C LEU A 398 7.51 25.09 6.94
N ASP A 399 6.72 25.10 8.01
CA ASP A 399 5.42 25.77 8.05
C ASP A 399 5.55 27.30 7.85
N PRO A 400 6.50 28.01 8.50
CA PRO A 400 6.74 29.42 8.27
C PRO A 400 7.05 29.80 6.82
N PHE A 401 7.74 28.94 6.06
CA PHE A 401 7.95 29.16 4.62
C PHE A 401 6.65 29.12 3.82
N THR A 402 5.66 28.36 4.28
CA THR A 402 4.32 28.31 3.65
C THR A 402 3.40 29.47 4.04
N TRP A 403 3.77 30.26 5.06
CA TRP A 403 2.93 31.34 5.60
C TRP A 403 3.44 32.75 5.24
N GLU A 404 4.30 32.86 4.22
CA GLU A 404 4.81 34.13 3.67
C GLU A 404 5.27 35.13 4.74
N LEU A 405 6.31 34.77 5.49
CA LEU A 405 6.90 35.65 6.49
C LEU A 405 7.51 36.93 5.87
N SER A 406 7.10 38.09 6.38
CA SER A 406 7.78 39.36 6.16
C SER A 406 8.98 39.49 7.09
N MET A 407 10.10 39.92 6.53
CA MET A 407 11.30 40.34 7.27
C MET A 407 11.46 41.87 7.32
N LYS A 408 10.50 42.63 6.75
CA LYS A 408 10.53 44.10 6.71
C LYS A 408 9.66 44.66 7.81
N SER A 409 10.20 45.59 8.59
CA SER A 409 9.39 46.35 9.55
C SER A 409 8.49 47.35 8.80
N PRO A 410 7.32 47.73 9.36
CA PRO A 410 6.36 48.63 8.68
C PRO A 410 6.95 50.01 8.29
N ASP A 411 8.02 50.44 8.96
CA ASP A 411 8.80 51.65 8.72
C ASP A 411 9.93 51.47 7.68
N GLY A 412 10.03 50.30 7.04
CA GLY A 412 10.95 50.02 5.93
C GLY A 412 12.38 49.66 6.35
N GLY A 413 12.67 49.60 7.65
CA GLY A 413 13.95 49.18 8.21
C GLY A 413 14.14 47.66 8.27
N LEU A 414 15.41 47.21 8.28
CA LEU A 414 15.77 45.84 8.66
C LEU A 414 16.06 45.84 10.16
N SER A 415 15.08 45.50 10.98
CA SER A 415 15.30 45.24 12.41
C SER A 415 15.43 43.74 12.66
N ILE A 416 16.34 43.36 13.56
CA ILE A 416 16.71 41.95 13.85
C ILE A 416 15.51 41.12 14.36
N ILE A 417 14.36 41.75 14.68
CA ILE A 417 13.14 41.15 15.23
C ILE A 417 11.91 41.41 14.31
N ALA A 418 12.09 41.94 13.11
CA ALA A 418 11.00 42.24 12.16
C ALA A 418 10.40 40.99 11.47
N LEU A 419 10.10 39.92 12.22
CA LEU A 419 9.45 38.71 11.70
C LEU A 419 7.93 38.79 11.95
N ALA A 420 7.15 39.13 10.93
CA ALA A 420 5.69 39.14 10.99
C ALA A 420 5.10 38.41 9.78
N PHE A 421 3.98 37.72 9.92
CA PHE A 421 3.31 37.10 8.77
C PHE A 421 2.69 38.19 7.88
N GLN A 422 2.87 38.08 6.55
CA GLN A 422 2.26 39.02 5.60
C GLN A 422 0.73 38.85 5.58
N ASP A 423 0.26 37.61 5.68
CA ASP A 423 -1.17 37.30 5.68
C ASP A 423 -1.84 37.49 7.05
N PHE A 424 -2.55 38.61 7.18
CA PHE A 424 -3.40 38.91 8.33
C PHE A 424 -4.88 38.66 8.01
N SER A 425 -5.36 37.45 8.30
CA SER A 425 -6.79 37.10 8.24
C SER A 425 -7.20 36.32 9.50
N LEU A 426 -8.49 36.35 9.85
CA LEU A 426 -8.99 35.56 10.98
C LEU A 426 -8.77 34.06 10.74
N GLU A 427 -8.91 33.62 9.49
CA GLU A 427 -8.67 32.24 9.09
C GLU A 427 -7.20 31.83 9.28
N SER A 428 -6.24 32.65 8.85
CA SER A 428 -4.82 32.36 9.02
C SER A 428 -4.40 32.34 10.50
N LEU A 429 -4.96 33.24 11.31
CA LEU A 429 -4.78 33.25 12.76
C LEU A 429 -5.32 31.97 13.42
N THR A 430 -6.54 31.56 13.07
CA THR A 430 -7.14 30.34 13.63
C THR A 430 -6.38 29.09 13.23
N MET A 431 -5.94 29.01 11.97
CA MET A 431 -5.09 27.92 11.47
C MET A 431 -3.80 27.80 12.29
N ARG A 432 -3.04 28.90 12.45
CA ARG A 432 -1.77 28.89 13.19
C ARG A 432 -2.00 28.56 14.65
N PHE A 433 -3.04 29.14 15.27
CA PHE A 433 -3.43 28.81 16.64
C PHE A 433 -3.65 27.31 16.83
N ILE A 434 -4.50 26.70 15.99
CA ILE A 434 -4.80 25.26 16.07
C ILE A 434 -3.52 24.44 15.87
N ASN A 435 -2.69 24.80 14.88
CA ASN A 435 -1.44 24.11 14.57
C ASN A 435 -0.46 24.08 15.76
N TYR A 436 -0.12 25.25 16.33
CA TYR A 436 0.79 25.32 17.47
C TYR A 436 0.16 24.74 18.74
N ALA A 437 -1.13 24.98 19.00
CA ALA A 437 -1.81 24.47 20.18
C ALA A 437 -1.80 22.93 20.23
N MET A 438 -2.00 22.25 19.09
CA MET A 438 -1.96 20.80 19.02
C MET A 438 -0.59 20.22 19.41
N ILE A 439 0.51 20.81 18.93
CA ILE A 439 1.87 20.33 19.25
C ILE A 439 2.23 20.64 20.70
N ILE A 440 1.94 21.85 21.16
CA ILE A 440 2.20 22.23 22.56
C ILE A 440 1.42 21.29 23.50
N ALA A 441 0.15 21.01 23.18
CA ALA A 441 -0.68 20.09 23.95
C ALA A 441 -0.12 18.67 23.94
N VAL A 442 0.31 18.14 22.79
CA VAL A 442 0.85 16.76 22.73
C VAL A 442 2.17 16.66 23.48
N PHE A 443 3.06 17.64 23.40
CA PHE A 443 4.33 17.63 24.13
C PHE A 443 4.10 17.74 25.64
N ALA A 444 3.21 18.62 26.09
CA ALA A 444 2.86 18.72 27.51
C ALA A 444 2.20 17.43 28.04
N TRP A 445 1.31 16.83 27.24
CA TRP A 445 0.68 15.55 27.56
C TRP A 445 1.69 14.40 27.60
N ALA A 446 2.53 14.28 26.58
CA ALA A 446 3.57 13.26 26.46
C ALA A 446 4.57 13.36 27.62
N ALA A 447 5.00 14.58 27.96
CA ALA A 447 5.88 14.83 29.09
C ALA A 447 5.25 14.39 30.42
N LYS A 448 3.94 14.61 30.61
CA LYS A 448 3.20 14.13 31.79
C LYS A 448 3.17 12.60 31.86
N GLN A 449 2.94 11.92 30.73
CA GLN A 449 2.89 10.45 30.69
C GLN A 449 4.25 9.79 30.94
N LEU A 450 5.33 10.44 30.53
CA LEU A 450 6.70 9.95 30.71
C LEU A 450 7.29 10.27 32.10
N LYS A 451 6.56 10.98 32.97
CA LYS A 451 7.05 11.38 34.31
C LYS A 451 6.99 10.22 35.30
N THR A 452 7.83 9.20 35.11
CA THR A 452 8.03 8.07 36.04
C THR A 452 9.35 8.24 36.83
N LYS A 453 9.61 7.38 37.83
CA LYS A 453 10.82 7.46 38.69
C LYS A 453 12.14 7.04 37.99
N LYS A 454 12.12 6.68 36.70
CA LYS A 454 13.31 6.21 35.97
C LYS A 454 13.99 7.38 35.23
N LEU A 455 15.32 7.37 35.20
CA LEU A 455 16.15 8.52 34.79
C LEU A 455 15.94 8.91 33.31
N ASP A 456 16.02 7.96 32.37
CA ASP A 456 15.93 8.24 30.93
C ASP A 456 14.57 8.80 30.50
N MET A 457 13.49 8.32 31.13
CA MET A 457 12.14 8.83 30.90
C MET A 457 11.96 10.24 31.46
N LEU A 458 12.65 10.56 32.57
CA LEU A 458 12.64 11.88 33.18
C LEU A 458 13.31 12.90 32.25
N ASP A 459 14.45 12.56 31.65
CA ASP A 459 15.16 13.44 30.71
C ASP A 459 14.31 13.73 29.47
N CYS A 460 13.72 12.69 28.87
CA CYS A 460 12.82 12.84 27.73
C CYS A 460 11.58 13.71 28.07
N SER A 461 11.00 13.50 29.26
CA SER A 461 9.89 14.31 29.78
C SER A 461 10.29 15.78 29.97
N GLN A 462 11.47 16.06 30.50
CA GLN A 462 11.98 17.42 30.68
C GLN A 462 12.17 18.11 29.32
N MET A 463 12.76 17.44 28.33
CA MET A 463 12.96 17.98 26.99
C MET A 463 11.64 18.34 26.31
N LEU A 464 10.63 17.46 26.38
CA LEU A 464 9.30 17.72 25.82
C LEU A 464 8.62 18.93 26.48
N ASN A 465 8.76 19.09 27.79
CA ASN A 465 8.28 20.29 28.49
C ASN A 465 8.99 21.56 28.01
N VAL A 466 10.31 21.50 27.81
CA VAL A 466 11.09 22.62 27.26
C VAL A 466 10.62 22.96 25.85
N PHE A 467 10.42 21.97 24.97
CA PHE A 467 9.88 22.19 23.62
C PHE A 467 8.49 22.82 23.66
N ALA A 468 7.59 22.36 24.53
CA ALA A 468 6.25 22.94 24.66
C ALA A 468 6.28 24.42 25.08
N VAL A 469 7.10 24.77 26.08
CA VAL A 469 7.24 26.15 26.57
C VAL A 469 7.92 27.04 25.53
N LEU A 470 8.95 26.54 24.86
CA LEU A 470 9.66 27.26 23.81
C LEU A 470 8.75 27.53 22.60
N LEU A 471 7.96 26.54 22.16
CA LEU A 471 6.98 26.73 21.10
C LEU A 471 5.90 27.75 21.49
N LEU A 472 5.41 27.71 22.73
CA LEU A 472 4.44 28.69 23.22
C LEU A 472 5.01 30.11 23.20
N PHE A 473 6.27 30.28 23.65
CA PHE A 473 6.96 31.56 23.63
C PHE A 473 7.16 32.08 22.20
N LEU A 474 7.63 31.23 21.27
CA LEU A 474 7.83 31.61 19.87
C LEU A 474 6.53 31.96 19.17
N TYR A 475 5.51 31.11 19.30
CA TYR A 475 4.19 31.32 18.71
C TYR A 475 3.57 32.64 19.17
N THR A 476 3.48 32.86 20.48
CA THR A 476 2.90 34.08 21.03
C THR A 476 3.70 35.33 20.65
N THR A 477 5.03 35.21 20.54
CA THR A 477 5.88 36.30 20.04
C THR A 477 5.57 36.65 18.59
N LEU A 478 5.51 35.65 17.70
CA LEU A 478 5.22 35.84 16.28
C LEU A 478 3.81 36.40 16.05
N GLU A 479 2.80 35.87 16.73
CA GLU A 479 1.43 36.36 16.61
C GLU A 479 1.25 37.76 17.19
N MET A 480 1.84 38.04 18.35
CA MET A 480 1.76 39.37 18.95
C MET A 480 2.42 40.41 18.02
N ASN A 481 3.57 40.05 17.44
CA ASN A 481 4.25 40.91 16.47
C ASN A 481 3.37 41.14 15.23
N THR A 482 2.76 40.08 14.68
CA THR A 482 1.91 40.14 13.49
C THR A 482 0.62 40.93 13.72
N ILE A 483 -0.06 40.72 14.84
CA ILE A 483 -1.29 41.45 15.20
C ILE A 483 -1.00 42.93 15.34
N MET A 484 0.07 43.29 16.04
CA MET A 484 0.40 44.70 16.29
C MET A 484 0.93 45.39 15.03
N ALA A 485 1.72 44.70 14.20
CA ALA A 485 2.14 45.22 12.89
C ALA A 485 0.95 45.66 12.02
N ASN A 486 -0.17 44.93 12.09
CA ASN A 486 -1.35 45.20 11.26
C ASN A 486 -2.37 46.13 11.92
N LYS A 487 -2.55 46.06 13.25
CA LYS A 487 -3.59 46.83 13.96
C LYS A 487 -3.08 48.14 14.57
N ILE A 488 -1.89 48.13 15.17
CA ILE A 488 -1.30 49.26 15.89
C ILE A 488 0.22 49.28 15.66
N PRO A 489 0.70 49.64 14.45
CA PRO A 489 2.11 49.53 14.09
C PRO A 489 3.03 50.28 15.06
N GLY A 490 2.58 51.44 15.56
CA GLY A 490 3.33 52.27 16.50
C GLY A 490 3.53 51.66 17.90
N MET A 491 2.84 50.56 18.24
CA MET A 491 3.00 49.82 19.51
C MET A 491 3.69 48.45 19.32
N GLN A 492 3.95 48.03 18.08
CA GLN A 492 4.44 46.69 17.74
C GLN A 492 5.64 46.22 18.58
N ALA A 493 6.73 46.98 18.56
CA ALA A 493 7.95 46.63 19.28
C ALA A 493 7.74 46.52 20.80
N GLY A 494 7.02 47.51 21.37
CA GLY A 494 6.73 47.57 22.80
C GLY A 494 5.81 46.44 23.26
N ALA A 495 4.82 46.05 22.46
CA ALA A 495 3.90 44.97 22.80
C ALA A 495 4.59 43.61 22.88
N VAL A 496 5.54 43.34 21.98
CA VAL A 496 6.39 42.13 22.04
C VAL A 496 7.24 42.12 23.31
N SER A 497 7.80 43.26 23.71
CA SER A 497 8.60 43.34 24.94
C SER A 497 7.77 43.20 26.20
N ILE A 498 6.54 43.73 26.23
CA ILE A 498 5.58 43.46 27.32
C ILE A 498 5.31 41.96 27.43
N LEU A 499 5.08 41.28 26.30
CA LEU A 499 4.88 39.83 26.27
C LEU A 499 6.11 39.08 26.82
N TRP A 500 7.31 39.41 26.35
CA TRP A 500 8.55 38.77 26.83
C TRP A 500 8.76 38.99 28.33
N SER A 501 8.48 40.18 28.83
CA SER A 501 8.51 40.52 30.25
C SER A 501 7.53 39.65 31.07
N ILE A 502 6.31 39.41 30.57
CA ILE A 502 5.33 38.53 31.21
C ILE A 502 5.84 37.07 31.24
N PHE A 503 6.42 36.58 30.13
CA PHE A 503 7.04 35.25 30.09
C PHE A 503 8.21 35.13 31.06
N ALA A 504 9.06 36.15 31.14
CA ALA A 504 10.21 36.18 32.02
C ALA A 504 9.79 36.13 33.50
N LEU A 505 8.82 36.98 33.89
CA LEU A 505 8.23 36.94 35.23
C LEU A 505 7.59 35.59 35.53
N SER A 506 6.81 35.04 34.60
CA SER A 506 6.15 33.74 34.77
C SER A 506 7.17 32.61 34.97
N ALA A 507 8.24 32.59 34.18
CA ALA A 507 9.34 31.64 34.31
C ALA A 507 10.07 31.77 35.66
N ILE A 508 10.35 32.99 36.12
CA ILE A 508 10.94 33.25 37.44
C ILE A 508 10.00 32.75 38.54
N ILE A 509 8.72 33.13 38.53
CA ILE A 509 7.75 32.74 39.55
C ILE A 509 7.60 31.22 39.61
N ILE A 510 7.42 30.57 38.46
CA ILE A 510 7.25 29.11 38.39
C ILE A 510 8.54 28.40 38.78
N GLY A 511 9.70 28.90 38.32
CA GLY A 511 11.02 28.38 38.67
C GLY A 511 11.30 28.42 40.17
N ILE A 512 10.90 29.50 40.84
CA ILE A 512 11.02 29.65 42.30
C ILE A 512 10.01 28.77 43.05
N LYS A 513 8.75 28.75 42.61
CA LYS A 513 7.70 27.94 43.26
C LYS A 513 8.00 26.44 43.20
N LYS A 514 8.53 25.97 42.07
CA LYS A 514 8.84 24.55 41.80
C LYS A 514 10.31 24.17 42.03
N ASP A 515 11.13 25.08 42.51
CA ASP A 515 12.59 24.90 42.72
C ASP A 515 13.36 24.40 41.47
N ILE A 516 13.00 24.92 40.29
CA ILE A 516 13.64 24.58 39.01
C ILE A 516 14.66 25.67 38.67
N LYS A 517 15.93 25.43 39.04
CA LYS A 517 17.04 26.38 38.81
C LYS A 517 17.13 26.83 37.34
N GLY A 518 17.04 25.88 36.40
CA GLY A 518 17.12 26.18 34.95
C GLY A 518 16.05 27.16 34.47
N LEU A 519 14.79 26.97 34.87
CA LEU A 519 13.68 27.85 34.50
C LEU A 519 13.83 29.25 35.11
N ARG A 520 14.36 29.34 36.33
CA ARG A 520 14.67 30.62 37.00
C ARG A 520 15.76 31.39 36.25
N TYR A 521 16.86 30.74 35.88
CA TYR A 521 17.93 31.39 35.11
C TYR A 521 17.47 31.77 33.71
N ALA A 522 16.73 30.91 33.02
CA ALA A 522 16.14 31.24 31.72
C ALA A 522 15.23 32.47 31.80
N GLY A 523 14.39 32.56 32.84
CA GLY A 523 13.56 33.73 33.10
C GLY A 523 14.37 35.01 33.37
N LEU A 524 15.41 34.94 34.21
CA LEU A 524 16.32 36.06 34.46
C LEU A 524 17.06 36.52 33.20
N SER A 525 17.54 35.57 32.39
CA SER A 525 18.20 35.86 31.11
C SER A 525 17.23 36.53 30.12
N LEU A 526 16.02 35.99 29.97
CA LEU A 526 14.99 36.60 29.10
C LEU A 526 14.62 37.99 29.58
N PHE A 527 14.52 38.20 30.89
CA PHE A 527 14.23 39.50 31.49
C PHE A 527 15.35 40.52 31.22
N LEU A 528 16.61 40.12 31.34
CA LEU A 528 17.76 40.95 31.00
C LEU A 528 17.76 41.32 29.51
N ILE A 529 17.54 40.35 28.63
CA ILE A 529 17.44 40.57 27.17
C ILE A 529 16.31 41.55 26.86
N THR A 530 15.14 41.35 27.46
CA THR A 530 13.97 42.21 27.27
C THR A 530 14.24 43.63 27.76
N SER A 531 14.90 43.78 28.92
CA SER A 531 15.28 45.07 29.47
C SER A 531 16.21 45.84 28.52
N LEU A 532 17.27 45.18 28.03
CA LEU A 532 18.18 45.78 27.06
C LEU A 532 17.46 46.16 25.76
N LYS A 533 16.59 45.28 25.25
CA LYS A 533 15.80 45.54 24.05
C LYS A 533 14.90 46.78 24.20
N VAL A 534 14.21 46.92 25.33
CA VAL A 534 13.34 48.09 25.59
C VAL A 534 14.16 49.38 25.52
N PHE A 535 15.31 49.44 26.18
CA PHE A 535 16.14 50.66 26.22
C PHE A 535 16.83 50.98 24.89
N PHE A 536 17.39 49.99 24.20
CA PHE A 536 18.24 50.24 23.03
C PHE A 536 17.50 50.16 21.69
N SER A 537 16.38 49.42 21.61
CA SER A 537 15.67 49.15 20.35
C SER A 537 14.23 49.66 20.33
N ASP A 538 13.44 49.43 21.38
CA ASP A 538 12.02 49.77 21.32
C ASP A 538 11.82 51.28 21.46
N LEU A 539 12.66 51.95 22.26
CA LEU A 539 12.54 53.39 22.47
C LEU A 539 12.70 54.21 21.19
N SER A 540 13.59 53.80 20.29
CA SER A 540 13.85 54.52 19.04
C SER A 540 12.71 54.36 18.02
N THR A 541 11.92 53.28 18.12
CA THR A 541 10.88 52.93 17.15
C THR A 541 9.47 53.33 17.60
N LEU A 542 9.23 53.46 18.91
CA LEU A 542 7.92 53.82 19.46
C LEU A 542 7.62 55.33 19.30
N SER A 543 6.39 55.64 18.89
CA SER A 543 5.85 57.01 18.94
C SER A 543 5.76 57.53 20.39
N GLN A 544 5.74 58.85 20.57
CA GLN A 544 5.83 59.48 21.90
C GLN A 544 4.79 58.96 22.90
N VAL A 545 3.54 58.74 22.48
CA VAL A 545 2.48 58.22 23.36
C VAL A 545 2.73 56.77 23.75
N TYR A 546 3.03 55.90 22.78
CA TYR A 546 3.30 54.48 23.04
C TYR A 546 4.58 54.28 23.85
N ARG A 547 5.55 55.18 23.73
CA ARG A 547 6.76 55.19 24.55
C ARG A 547 6.45 55.36 26.04
N ILE A 548 5.57 56.31 26.38
CA ILE A 548 5.15 56.54 27.77
C ILE A 548 4.42 55.31 28.33
N VAL A 549 3.49 54.76 27.55
CA VAL A 549 2.72 53.57 27.95
C VAL A 549 3.63 52.34 28.14
N ALA A 550 4.54 52.09 27.20
CA ALA A 550 5.48 50.97 27.28
C ALA A 550 6.40 51.08 28.50
N PHE A 551 6.92 52.28 28.82
CA PHE A 551 7.73 52.51 30.02
C PHE A 551 6.95 52.25 31.31
N LEU A 552 5.69 52.71 31.39
CA LEU A 552 4.87 52.53 32.59
C LEU A 552 4.62 51.04 32.84
N ILE A 553 4.20 50.31 31.80
CA ILE A 553 3.94 48.87 31.89
C ILE A 553 5.23 48.10 32.21
N PHE A 554 6.32 48.38 31.52
CA PHE A 554 7.62 47.74 31.75
C PHE A 554 8.14 48.03 33.17
N GLY A 555 8.04 49.27 33.65
CA GLY A 555 8.42 49.64 35.01
C GLY A 555 7.59 48.92 36.08
N LEU A 556 6.28 48.76 35.86
CA LEU A 556 5.40 48.02 36.76
C LEU A 556 5.76 46.52 36.81
N ILE A 557 6.08 45.92 35.66
CA ILE A 557 6.58 44.55 35.57
C ILE A 557 7.93 44.42 36.29
N MET A 558 8.87 45.35 36.10
CA MET A 558 10.17 45.36 36.76
C MET A 558 10.03 45.38 38.29
N LEU A 559 9.19 46.28 38.81
CA LEU A 559 8.88 46.36 40.24
C LEU A 559 8.24 45.06 40.76
N SER A 560 7.30 44.49 39.99
CA SER A 560 6.68 43.21 40.33
C SER A 560 7.70 42.07 40.42
N GLY A 561 8.63 42.01 39.47
CA GLY A 561 9.72 41.02 39.48
C GLY A 561 10.66 41.18 40.66
N SER A 562 11.08 42.41 40.97
CA SER A 562 11.92 42.72 42.12
C SER A 562 11.24 42.33 43.44
N PHE A 563 9.97 42.69 43.62
CA PHE A 563 9.18 42.34 44.81
C PHE A 563 9.05 40.81 44.98
N ILE A 564 8.78 40.09 43.89
CA ILE A 564 8.69 38.63 43.91
C ILE A 564 10.02 38.01 44.31
N TYR A 565 11.13 38.50 43.76
CA TYR A 565 12.46 37.98 44.10
C TYR A 565 12.78 38.16 45.59
N ILE A 566 12.49 39.33 46.14
CA ILE A 566 12.68 39.64 47.57
C ILE A 566 11.78 38.75 48.43
N LYS A 567 10.49 38.60 48.07
CA LYS A 567 9.53 37.79 48.83
C LYS A 567 9.93 36.31 48.93
N PHE A 568 10.64 35.79 47.93
CA PHE A 568 11.09 34.39 47.93
C PHE A 568 12.57 34.23 48.29
N GLN A 569 13.24 35.30 48.73
CA GLN A 569 14.67 35.29 49.05
C GLN A 569 15.03 34.28 50.14
N ASP A 570 14.15 34.08 51.11
CA ASP A 570 14.37 33.16 52.24
C ASP A 570 14.42 31.68 51.82
N ARG A 571 13.78 31.30 50.71
CA ARG A 571 13.88 29.94 50.16
C ARG A 571 15.27 29.61 49.62
N PHE A 572 16.07 30.62 49.27
CA PHE A 572 17.43 30.41 48.76
C PHE A 572 18.47 30.28 49.89
N LYS A 573 18.11 30.64 51.13
CA LYS A 573 19.00 30.56 52.30
C LYS A 573 18.98 29.21 53.01
N GLN A 574 18.07 28.29 52.64
CA GLN A 574 18.08 26.91 53.14
C GLN A 574 19.07 26.06 52.35
N ILE A 575 20.35 26.14 52.71
CA ILE A 575 21.35 25.10 52.42
C ILE A 575 21.20 24.04 53.52
N PRO A 576 21.28 22.73 53.24
CA PRO A 576 21.25 21.73 54.30
C PRO A 576 22.50 21.90 55.19
N GLU A 577 22.30 22.33 56.43
CA GLU A 577 23.30 22.15 57.49
C GLU A 577 23.42 20.64 57.75
N GLY A 578 24.37 19.98 57.10
CA GLY A 578 24.55 18.53 57.25
C GLY A 578 25.88 17.93 56.78
N GLU A 579 26.71 18.62 55.99
CA GLU A 579 28.00 18.09 55.51
C GLU A 579 29.21 18.94 55.92
N LEU A 580 29.23 19.44 57.17
CA LEU A 580 30.43 20.13 57.71
C LEU A 580 30.98 19.55 59.01
N HIS A 581 30.52 18.38 59.44
CA HIS A 581 31.19 17.64 60.51
C HIS A 581 31.35 16.17 60.12
N HIS A 582 32.46 15.87 59.47
CA HIS A 582 33.33 14.73 59.77
C HIS A 582 34.63 14.92 58.99
N GLU A 583 35.56 15.63 59.63
CA GLU A 583 37.00 15.36 59.50
C GLU A 583 37.32 13.95 60.01
#